data_AF-A0A3D4NQQ9-F1
#
_entry.id   AF-A0A3D4NQQ9-F1
#
_cell.length_a   1.000
_cell.length_b   1.000
_cell.length_c   1.000
_cell.angle_alpha   90.00
_cell.angle_beta   90.00
_cell.angle_gamma   90.00
#
_symmetry.space_group_name_H-M   'P 1'
#
loop_
_entity.id
_entity.type
_entity.pdbx_description
1 polymer ?
#
loop_
_entity_poly.entity_id
_entity_poly.type
_entity_poly.pdbx_seq_one_letter_code
_entity_poly.pdbx_strand_id
1 'polypeptide(L)' 'IELAKGLLMKMKDCNEEEAYTLMRRQAMSRQQKLIQVAEQIIAMSELLG' A
#
# COMPACT_ATOMS: atom_id res chain seq x y z
N ILE A 1 -3.15 1.17 -7.75
CA ILE A 1 -2.28 1.96 -6.84
C ILE A 1 -3.13 2.90 -5.97
N GLU A 2 -4.00 3.73 -6.54
CA GLU A 2 -4.92 4.60 -5.78
C GLU A 2 -5.74 3.86 -4.71
N LEU A 3 -6.36 2.73 -5.06
CA LEU A 3 -7.13 1.92 -4.11
C LEU A 3 -6.28 1.46 -2.91
N ALA A 4 -5.06 0.97 -3.18
CA ALA A 4 -4.15 0.53 -2.14
C ALA A 4 -3.72 1.71 -1.24
N LYS A 5 -3.47 2.90 -1.81
CA LYS A 5 -3.21 4.11 -1.02
C LYS A 5 -4.41 4.42 -0.12
N GLY A 6 -5.63 4.46 -0.65
CA GLY A 6 -6.84 4.74 0.13
C GLY A 6 -7.08 3.73 1.26
N LEU A 7 -6.81 2.45 1.04
CA LEU A 7 -6.84 1.43 2.09
C LEU A 7 -5.76 1.65 3.14
N LEU A 8 -4.53 1.93 2.71
CA LEU A 8 -3.40 2.16 3.61
C LEU A 8 -3.59 3.42 4.46
N MET A 9 -4.18 4.47 3.88
CA MET A 9 -4.58 5.69 4.59
C MET A 9 -5.59 5.37 5.71
N LYS A 10 -6.63 4.57 5.42
CA LYS A 10 -7.62 4.16 6.43
C LYS A 10 -7.03 3.25 7.52
N MET A 11 -6.10 2.37 7.14
CA MET A 11 -5.50 1.41 8.08
C MET A 11 -4.42 2.02 8.98
N LYS A 12 -3.66 2.99 8.47
CA LYS A 12 -2.51 3.58 9.17
C LYS A 12 -2.72 5.04 9.59
N ASP A 13 -3.91 5.58 9.36
CA ASP A 13 -4.26 6.98 9.63
C ASP A 13 -3.21 7.95 9.07
N CYS A 14 -2.86 7.76 7.80
CA CYS A 14 -1.84 8.56 7.12
C CYS A 14 -2.41 9.27 5.89
N ASN A 15 -1.74 10.31 5.44
CA ASN A 15 -2.13 11.04 4.24
C ASN A 15 -1.67 10.31 2.96
N GLU A 16 -2.11 10.81 1.80
CA GLU A 16 -1.82 10.16 0.51
C GLU A 16 -0.32 10.11 0.19
N GLU A 17 0.42 11.18 0.52
CA GLU A 17 1.87 11.27 0.28
C GLU A 17 2.64 10.28 1.14
N GLU A 18 2.25 10.15 2.41
CA GLU A 18 2.81 9.16 3.34
C GLU A 18 2.49 7.74 2.88
N ALA A 19 1.25 7.47 2.46
CA ALA A 19 0.84 6.16 1.96
C ALA A 19 1.67 5.76 0.72
N TYR A 20 1.83 6.68 -0.24
CA TYR A 20 2.67 6.45 -1.41
C TYR A 20 4.13 6.20 -1.04
N THR A 21 4.69 7.01 -0.13
CA THR A 21 6.08 6.87 0.33
C THR A 21 6.30 5.53 1.01
N LEU A 22 5.37 5.09 1.86
CA LEU A 22 5.42 3.78 2.52
C LEU A 22 5.37 2.63 1.51
N MET A 23 4.47 2.69 0.53
CA MET A 23 4.37 1.69 -0.53
C MET A 23 5.65 1.63 -1.37
N ARG A 24 6.20 2.79 -1.74
CA ARG A 24 7.45 2.90 -2.50
C ARG A 24 8.64 2.36 -1.71
N ARG A 25 8.72 2.68 -0.42
CA ARG A 25 9.77 2.16 0.47
C ARG A 25 9.68 0.63 0.59
N GLN A 26 8.48 0.07 0.73
CA GLN A 26 8.28 -1.38 0.71
C GLN A 26 8.72 -2.01 -0.60
N ALA A 27 8.32 -1.41 -1.73
CA ALA A 27 8.68 -1.89 -3.07
C ALA A 27 10.19 -1.95 -3.25
N MET A 28 10.91 -0.90 -2.84
CA MET A 28 12.37 -0.86 -2.88
C MET A 28 13.02 -1.88 -1.94
N SER A 29 12.54 -1.98 -0.70
CA SER A 29 13.09 -2.91 0.29
C SER A 29 12.94 -4.37 -0.12
N ARG A 30 11.91 -4.70 -0.90
CA ARG A 30 11.63 -6.07 -1.37
C ARG A 30 12.08 -6.32 -2.82
N GLN A 31 12.69 -5.33 -3.48
CA GLN A 31 12.99 -5.38 -4.93
C GLN A 31 11.75 -5.77 -5.78
N GLN A 32 10.58 -5.26 -5.39
CA GLN A 32 9.32 -5.51 -6.08
C GLN A 32 8.83 -4.26 -6.81
N LYS A 33 7.97 -4.45 -7.81
CA LYS A 33 7.31 -3.33 -8.48
C LYS A 33 6.28 -2.71 -7.53
N LEU A 34 6.10 -1.39 -7.62
CA LEU A 34 5.09 -0.67 -6.80
C LEU A 34 3.68 -1.25 -6.97
N ILE A 35 3.33 -1.71 -8.18
CA ILE A 35 2.05 -2.35 -8.45
C ILE A 35 1.86 -3.65 -7.65
N GLN A 36 2.91 -4.45 -7.46
CA GLN A 36 2.84 -5.69 -6.69
C GLN A 36 2.62 -5.43 -5.20
N VAL A 37 3.21 -4.36 -4.66
CA VAL A 37 2.96 -3.93 -3.28
C VAL A 37 1.52 -3.44 -3.13
N ALA A 38 0.99 -2.73 -4.13
CA ALA A 38 -0.41 -2.30 -4.13
C ALA A 38 -1.37 -3.50 -4.12
N GLU A 39 -1.13 -4.50 -4.96
CA GLU A 39 -1.91 -5.74 -5.01
C GLU A 39 -1.88 -6.49 -3.67
N GLN A 40 -0.71 -6.60 -3.04
CA GLN A 40 -0.57 -7.23 -1.72
C GLN A 40 -1.40 -6.50 -0.64
N ILE A 41 -1.40 -5.16 -0.65
CA ILE A 41 -2.18 -4.37 0.32
C ILE A 41 -3.68 -4.60 0.11
N ILE A 42 -4.13 -4.62 -1.14
CA ILE A 42 -5.55 -4.86 -1.47
C ILE A 42 -5.95 -6.27 -1.02
N ALA A 43 -5.18 -7.29 -1.41
CA ALA A 43 -5.45 -8.68 -1.02
C ALA A 43 -5.48 -8.87 0.50
N MET A 44 -4.59 -8.18 1.23
CA MET A 44 -4.56 -8.23 2.69
C MET A 44 -5.78 -7.56 3.32
N SER A 45 -6.29 -6.48 2.70
CA SER A 45 -7.55 -5.84 3.14
C SER A 45 -8.78 -6.69 2.85
N GLU A 46 -8.78 -7.49 1.78
CA GLU A 46 -9.87 -8.43 1.46
C GLU A 46 -9.90 -9.63 2.41
N LEU A 47 -8.74 -10.04 2.94
CA LEU A 47 -8.64 -11.13 3.92
C LEU A 47 -9.05 -10.73 5.34
N LEU A 48 -8.98 -9.43 5.66
CA LEU A 48 -9.33 -8.86 6.96
C LEU A 48 -10.76 -8.28 7.00
N GLY A 49 -11.47 -8.32 5.87
CA GLY A 49 -12.84 -7.82 5.70
C GLY A 49 -13.92 -8.86 5.98
#